data_AF-A0A0K2RLQ8-F1
#
_entry.id   AF-A0A0K2RLQ8-F1
#
_cell.length_a   1.000
_cell.length_b   1.000
_cell.length_c   1.000
_cell.angle_alpha   90.00
_cell.angle_beta   90.00
_cell.angle_gamma   90.00
#
_symmetry.space_group_name_H-M   'P 1'
#
loop_
_entity.id
_entity.type
_entity.pdbx_description
1 polymer ?
#
loop_
_entity_poly.entity_id
_entity_poly.type
_entity_poly.pdbx_seq_one_letter_code
_entity_poly.pdbx_strand_id
1 'polypeptide(L)'
;MAPIPVATGEHVQNRVMFKQMLQAGSLQVLQLDAARVAGVNENIAILLLAAKFGVRVCPHAGGVGLCEAVQHLSMFDFVAVSADKNGRMIEFVDHLHEHFVTPVDVHDGSYWPPSAPGAGSEMVGGTLAGYSFPDGPVWAR
;
A
#
# COMPACT_ATOMS: atom_id res chain seq x y z
N MET A 1 -0.97 -26.01 -5.06
CA MET A 1 -0.11 -25.88 -3.87
C MET A 1 -1.05 -25.62 -2.70
N ALA A 2 -1.41 -26.68 -1.99
CA ALA A 2 -2.14 -26.62 -0.72
C ALA A 2 -1.27 -27.38 0.28
N PRO A 3 -1.14 -26.92 1.54
CA PRO A 3 -1.98 -25.93 2.22
C PRO A 3 -1.40 -24.50 2.28
N ILE A 4 -0.28 -24.21 1.63
CA ILE A 4 0.42 -22.91 1.76
C ILE A 4 -0.29 -21.82 0.93
N PRO A 5 -0.75 -20.70 1.53
CA PRO A 5 -1.39 -19.61 0.80
C PRO A 5 -0.44 -18.93 -0.21
N VAL A 6 -0.95 -18.59 -1.38
CA VAL A 6 -0.22 -17.84 -2.42
C VAL A 6 -0.61 -16.36 -2.37
N ALA A 7 0.38 -15.48 -2.39
CA ALA A 7 0.23 -14.03 -2.42
C ALA A 7 0.75 -13.43 -3.73
N THR A 8 0.08 -12.41 -4.25
CA THR A 8 0.59 -11.56 -5.34
C THR A 8 -0.21 -10.24 -5.38
N GLY A 9 0.36 -9.20 -6.00
CA GLY A 9 -0.39 -7.98 -6.30
C GLY A 9 0.44 -6.73 -6.60
N GLU A 10 1.64 -6.58 -6.02
CA GLU A 10 2.43 -5.34 -6.09
C GLU A 10 2.73 -4.87 -7.54
N HIS A 11 2.81 -5.83 -8.46
CA HIS A 11 3.09 -5.61 -9.88
C HIS A 11 1.89 -5.89 -10.80
N VAL A 12 0.71 -6.12 -10.22
CA VAL A 12 -0.51 -6.35 -11.01
C VAL A 12 -0.99 -5.01 -11.58
N GLN A 13 -0.99 -4.94 -12.91
CA GLN A 13 -1.14 -3.68 -13.66
C GLN A 13 -2.47 -2.93 -13.46
N ASN A 14 -3.59 -3.61 -13.18
CA ASN A 14 -4.90 -2.98 -13.08
C ASN A 14 -5.97 -3.94 -12.50
N ARG A 15 -7.17 -3.42 -12.26
CA ARG A 15 -8.32 -4.17 -11.73
C ARG A 15 -8.79 -5.33 -12.62
N VAL A 16 -8.53 -5.30 -13.93
CA VAL A 16 -8.93 -6.38 -14.85
C VAL A 16 -8.12 -7.64 -14.57
N MET A 17 -6.82 -7.49 -14.34
CA MET A 17 -5.96 -8.61 -13.95
C MET A 17 -6.34 -9.15 -12.57
N PHE A 18 -6.59 -8.29 -11.58
CA PHE A 18 -7.08 -8.73 -10.27
C PHE A 18 -8.40 -9.50 -10.39
N LYS A 19 -9.36 -9.00 -11.19
CA LYS A 19 -10.62 -9.72 -11.46
C LYS A 19 -10.35 -11.13 -12.01
N GLN A 20 -9.46 -11.27 -13.00
CA GLN A 20 -9.13 -12.58 -13.58
C GLN A 20 -8.47 -13.52 -12.56
N MET A 21 -7.55 -13.01 -11.75
CA MET A 21 -6.89 -13.78 -10.69
C MET A 21 -7.88 -14.29 -9.64
N LEU A 22 -8.82 -13.43 -9.22
CA LEU A 22 -9.90 -13.79 -8.29
C LEU A 22 -10.86 -14.82 -8.91
N GLN A 23 -11.24 -14.65 -10.18
CA GLN A 23 -12.08 -15.62 -10.91
C GLN A 23 -11.41 -16.99 -11.08
N ALA A 24 -10.08 -17.00 -11.25
CA ALA A 24 -9.29 -18.22 -11.38
C ALA A 24 -8.91 -18.86 -10.03
N GLY A 25 -9.17 -18.19 -8.90
CA GLY A 25 -8.71 -18.64 -7.58
C GLY A 25 -7.18 -18.70 -7.46
N SER A 26 -6.44 -17.87 -8.20
CA SER A 26 -4.98 -17.97 -8.32
C SER A 26 -4.20 -17.41 -7.14
N LEU A 27 -4.86 -16.75 -6.18
CA LEU A 27 -4.26 -16.18 -4.98
C LEU A 27 -5.22 -16.25 -3.79
N GLN A 28 -4.66 -16.34 -2.58
CA GLN A 28 -5.39 -16.29 -1.31
C GLN A 28 -5.05 -15.03 -0.50
N VAL A 29 -4.04 -14.26 -0.93
CA VAL A 29 -3.63 -12.98 -0.34
C VAL A 29 -3.40 -11.99 -1.47
N LEU A 30 -4.18 -10.91 -1.48
CA LEU A 30 -4.08 -9.86 -2.49
C LEU A 30 -3.21 -8.71 -1.96
N GLN A 31 -2.14 -8.37 -2.67
CA GLN A 31 -1.19 -7.31 -2.29
C GLN A 31 -1.37 -6.08 -3.17
N LEU A 32 -2.41 -5.28 -2.93
CA LEU A 32 -2.58 -4.02 -3.68
C LEU A 32 -1.45 -3.03 -3.35
N ASP A 33 -1.22 -2.10 -4.26
CA ASP A 33 -0.18 -1.07 -4.13
C ASP A 33 -0.77 0.32 -4.47
N ALA A 34 -0.34 1.33 -3.72
CA ALA A 34 -0.89 2.68 -3.81
C ALA A 34 -0.49 3.43 -5.10
N ALA A 35 0.64 3.08 -5.72
CA ALA A 35 1.25 3.80 -6.84
C ALA A 35 1.30 2.98 -8.16
N ARG A 36 1.01 1.69 -8.13
CA ARG A 36 1.05 0.77 -9.27
C ARG A 36 -0.12 0.96 -10.23
N VAL A 37 -1.31 1.07 -9.66
CA VAL A 37 -2.59 1.15 -10.41
C VAL A 37 -3.04 2.60 -10.55
N ALA A 38 -4.19 2.84 -11.18
CA ALA A 38 -4.70 4.19 -11.42
C ALA A 38 -5.25 4.89 -10.15
N GLY A 39 -4.43 4.99 -9.11
CA GLY A 39 -4.68 5.69 -7.86
C GLY A 39 -5.78 5.08 -7.00
N VAL A 40 -6.39 5.93 -6.16
CA VAL A 40 -7.40 5.54 -5.17
C VAL A 40 -8.63 4.92 -5.85
N ASN A 41 -9.09 5.48 -6.98
CA ASN A 41 -10.27 5.00 -7.68
C ASN A 41 -10.15 3.53 -8.09
N GLU A 42 -9.00 3.13 -8.63
CA GLU A 42 -8.78 1.75 -9.03
C GLU A 42 -8.55 0.83 -7.82
N ASN A 43 -7.85 1.30 -6.79
CA ASN A 43 -7.67 0.56 -5.55
C ASN A 43 -9.00 0.28 -4.82
N ILE A 44 -9.95 1.23 -4.79
CA ILE A 44 -11.30 0.97 -4.25
C ILE A 44 -12.00 -0.14 -5.04
N ALA A 45 -11.89 -0.15 -6.37
CA ALA A 45 -12.47 -1.23 -7.18
C ALA A 45 -11.82 -2.60 -6.86
N ILE A 46 -10.50 -2.62 -6.63
CA ILE A 46 -9.76 -3.83 -6.25
C ILE A 46 -10.18 -4.33 -4.86
N LEU A 47 -10.31 -3.45 -3.87
CA LEU A 47 -10.81 -3.77 -2.53
C LEU A 47 -12.22 -4.38 -2.57
N LEU A 48 -13.13 -3.75 -3.33
CA LEU A 48 -14.50 -4.27 -3.52
C LEU A 48 -14.52 -5.63 -4.20
N LEU A 49 -13.64 -5.86 -5.19
CA LEU A 49 -13.47 -7.19 -5.81
C LEU A 49 -12.96 -8.21 -4.80
N ALA A 50 -11.91 -7.88 -4.03
CA ALA A 50 -11.35 -8.77 -3.01
C ALA A 50 -12.42 -9.18 -1.98
N ALA A 51 -13.19 -8.21 -1.47
CA ALA A 51 -14.29 -8.45 -0.54
C ALA A 51 -15.38 -9.34 -1.15
N LYS A 52 -15.81 -9.07 -2.39
CA LYS A 52 -16.82 -9.89 -3.08
C LYS A 52 -16.38 -11.36 -3.24
N PHE A 53 -15.09 -11.60 -3.45
CA PHE A 53 -14.55 -12.95 -3.64
C PHE A 53 -14.05 -13.59 -2.33
N GLY A 54 -14.16 -12.91 -1.19
CA GLY A 54 -13.71 -13.43 0.10
C GLY A 54 -12.20 -13.59 0.21
N VAL A 55 -11.43 -12.79 -0.54
CA VAL A 55 -9.96 -12.81 -0.52
C VAL A 55 -9.44 -11.70 0.39
N ARG A 56 -8.58 -12.06 1.33
CA ARG A 56 -7.94 -11.12 2.25
C ARG A 56 -6.90 -10.26 1.53
N VAL A 57 -6.83 -9.00 1.94
CA VAL A 57 -5.89 -8.02 1.40
C VAL A 57 -4.80 -7.78 2.42
N CYS A 58 -3.54 -7.89 1.97
CA CYS A 58 -2.36 -7.50 2.73
C CYS A 58 -1.55 -6.53 1.87
N PRO A 59 -1.77 -5.21 1.98
CA PRO A 59 -1.19 -4.25 1.03
C PRO A 59 0.35 -4.27 1.03
N HIS A 60 0.93 -4.09 -0.15
CA HIS A 60 2.36 -3.86 -0.33
C HIS A 60 2.70 -2.43 0.07
N ALA A 61 3.83 -2.25 0.74
CA ALA A 61 4.32 -0.96 1.23
C ALA A 61 5.84 -0.77 1.05
N GLY A 62 6.53 -1.75 0.47
CA GLY A 62 7.98 -1.70 0.27
C GLY A 62 8.39 -0.68 -0.78
N GLY A 63 9.01 0.42 -0.37
CA GLY A 63 9.48 1.48 -1.26
C GLY A 63 9.47 2.84 -0.56
N VAL A 64 9.71 3.90 -1.33
CA VAL A 64 9.71 5.27 -0.79
C VAL A 64 8.27 5.80 -0.74
N GLY A 65 7.73 6.07 0.44
CA GLY A 65 6.40 6.69 0.60
C GLY A 65 5.20 5.75 0.49
N LEU A 66 5.43 4.45 0.23
CA LEU A 66 4.33 3.50 0.05
C LEU A 66 3.67 3.14 1.38
N CYS A 67 4.43 3.07 2.47
CA CYS A 67 3.88 2.96 3.84
C CYS A 67 2.92 4.12 4.14
N GLU A 68 3.35 5.35 3.84
CA GLU A 68 2.60 6.58 4.06
C GLU A 68 1.29 6.60 3.27
N ALA A 69 1.31 6.13 2.01
CA ALA A 69 0.14 6.15 1.14
C ALA A 69 -0.81 4.97 1.38
N VAL A 70 -0.30 3.74 1.44
CA VAL A 70 -1.13 2.51 1.40
C VAL A 70 -1.90 2.27 2.70
N GLN A 71 -1.42 2.81 3.83
CA GLN A 71 -2.10 2.70 5.12
C GLN A 71 -3.54 3.23 5.05
N HIS A 72 -3.77 4.31 4.29
CA HIS A 72 -5.10 4.91 4.13
C HIS A 72 -6.07 3.96 3.43
N LEU A 73 -5.59 3.20 2.44
CA LEU A 73 -6.41 2.22 1.71
C LEU A 73 -6.79 1.05 2.62
N SER A 74 -5.89 0.60 3.49
CA SER A 74 -6.18 -0.44 4.48
C SER A 74 -7.17 0.02 5.55
N MET A 75 -7.00 1.25 6.06
CA MET A 75 -7.92 1.85 7.02
C MET A 75 -9.32 2.04 6.40
N PHE A 76 -9.39 2.47 5.14
CA PHE A 76 -10.64 2.54 4.38
C PHE A 76 -11.29 1.16 4.19
N ASP A 77 -10.52 0.14 3.79
CA ASP A 77 -11.02 -1.23 3.64
C ASP A 77 -11.66 -1.71 4.94
N PHE A 78 -10.96 -1.55 6.07
CA PHE A 78 -11.48 -1.95 7.38
C PHE A 78 -12.78 -1.23 7.74
N VAL A 79 -12.85 0.09 7.59
CA VAL A 79 -14.01 0.88 8.03
C VAL A 79 -15.21 0.72 7.11
N ALA A 80 -15.01 0.66 5.80
CA ALA A 80 -16.08 0.84 4.82
C ALA A 80 -16.34 -0.36 3.89
N VAL A 81 -15.47 -1.38 3.88
CA VAL A 81 -15.55 -2.49 2.92
C VAL A 81 -15.56 -3.86 3.60
N SER A 82 -14.46 -4.24 4.25
CA SER A 82 -14.27 -5.60 4.78
C SER A 82 -14.74 -5.78 6.22
N ALA A 83 -14.68 -4.73 7.05
CA ALA A 83 -14.98 -4.79 8.49
C ALA A 83 -14.20 -5.90 9.24
N ASP A 84 -13.03 -6.27 8.73
CA ASP A 84 -12.25 -7.41 9.22
C ASP A 84 -10.75 -7.10 9.28
N LYS A 85 -10.09 -7.62 10.31
CA LYS A 85 -8.63 -7.57 10.51
C LYS A 85 -7.98 -8.96 10.57
N ASN A 86 -8.77 -10.03 10.57
CA ASN A 86 -8.25 -11.37 10.77
C ASN A 86 -7.37 -11.82 9.59
N GLY A 87 -6.09 -12.06 9.88
CA GLY A 87 -5.11 -12.46 8.88
C GLY A 87 -4.85 -11.40 7.79
N ARG A 88 -5.18 -10.13 8.05
CA ARG A 88 -4.88 -8.97 7.22
C ARG A 88 -3.81 -8.13 7.91
N MET A 89 -2.83 -7.67 7.15
CA MET A 89 -1.72 -6.86 7.65
C MET A 89 -1.24 -5.91 6.57
N ILE A 90 -0.72 -4.76 6.97
CA ILE A 90 -0.01 -3.83 6.09
C ILE A 90 1.47 -4.18 6.19
N GLU A 91 2.14 -4.37 5.06
CA GLU A 91 3.60 -4.47 5.05
C GLU A 91 4.22 -3.20 5.65
N PHE A 92 5.35 -3.32 6.37
CA PHE A 92 6.12 -2.19 6.88
C PHE A 92 7.60 -2.40 6.59
N VAL A 93 8.28 -1.32 6.20
CA VAL A 93 9.73 -1.30 5.95
C VAL A 93 10.28 -0.01 6.54
N ASP A 94 11.19 -0.12 7.52
CA ASP A 94 11.73 1.01 8.30
C ASP A 94 12.78 1.81 7.51
N HIS A 95 12.37 2.44 6.41
CA HIS A 95 13.28 3.14 5.48
C HIS A 95 12.64 4.43 4.95
N LEU A 96 13.37 5.54 5.03
CA LEU A 96 13.09 6.82 4.36
C LEU A 96 11.86 7.59 4.85
N HIS A 97 11.27 7.19 5.99
CA HIS A 97 10.15 7.91 6.61
C HIS A 97 10.52 9.34 7.00
N GLU A 98 11.79 9.61 7.34
CA GLU A 98 12.31 10.94 7.68
C GLU A 98 12.20 11.96 6.55
N HIS A 99 11.87 11.52 5.33
CA HIS A 99 11.69 12.36 4.16
C HIS A 99 10.25 12.83 3.93
N PHE A 100 9.30 12.39 4.74
CA PHE A 100 7.89 12.75 4.64
C PHE A 100 7.49 13.75 5.72
N VAL A 101 6.60 14.68 5.39
CA VAL A 101 6.05 15.68 6.33
C VAL A 101 5.19 15.00 7.40
N THR A 102 4.49 13.94 7.01
CA THR A 102 3.67 13.10 7.90
C THR A 102 4.11 11.64 7.77
N PRO A 103 5.20 11.23 8.43
CA PRO A 103 5.64 9.84 8.42
C PRO A 103 4.59 8.95 9.10
N VAL A 104 4.66 7.65 8.80
CA VAL A 104 3.82 6.65 9.47
C VAL A 104 4.10 6.60 10.97
N ASP A 105 3.05 6.39 11.77
CA ASP A 105 3.16 6.11 13.20
C ASP A 105 2.92 4.62 13.43
N VAL A 106 3.98 3.90 13.78
CA VAL A 106 3.94 2.45 14.02
C VAL A 106 4.44 2.16 15.42
N HIS A 107 3.59 1.57 16.24
CA HIS A 107 3.98 1.07 17.54
C HIS A 107 3.25 -0.22 17.87
N ASP A 108 3.90 -1.08 18.66
CA ASP A 108 3.40 -2.42 19.02
C ASP A 108 2.99 -3.27 17.80
N GLY A 109 3.75 -3.13 16.70
CA GLY A 109 3.51 -3.85 15.45
C GLY A 109 2.25 -3.42 14.69
N SER A 110 1.71 -2.24 14.98
CA SER A 110 0.46 -1.73 14.39
C SER A 110 0.63 -0.32 13.83
N TYR A 111 0.05 -0.07 12.66
CA TYR A 111 -0.11 1.28 12.10
C TYR A 111 -1.20 2.04 12.86
N TRP A 112 -0.89 3.28 13.23
CA TRP A 112 -1.84 4.20 13.84
C TRP A 112 -2.42 5.16 12.80
N PRO A 113 -3.73 5.49 12.90
CA PRO A 113 -4.37 6.35 11.92
C PRO A 113 -3.73 7.74 11.85
N PRO A 114 -3.33 8.23 10.65
CA PRO A 114 -2.85 9.59 10.50
C PRO A 114 -3.89 10.62 10.93
N SER A 115 -3.47 11.63 11.69
CA SER A 115 -4.32 12.74 12.12
C SER A 115 -4.22 13.98 11.24
N ALA A 116 -3.14 14.11 10.47
CA ALA A 116 -2.94 15.23 9.55
C ALA A 116 -3.79 15.05 8.28
N PRO A 117 -4.27 16.15 7.67
CA PRO A 117 -4.98 16.08 6.39
C PRO A 117 -4.02 15.69 5.26
N GLY A 118 -4.53 14.91 4.30
CA GLY A 118 -3.78 14.53 3.10
C GLY A 118 -3.63 13.01 2.95
N ALA A 119 -2.83 12.61 1.96
CA ALA A 119 -2.57 11.22 1.62
C ALA A 119 -1.20 10.70 2.14
N GLY A 120 -0.54 11.46 3.02
CA GLY A 120 0.79 11.13 3.57
C GLY A 120 1.96 11.31 2.60
N SER A 121 1.70 11.67 1.33
CA SER A 121 2.73 11.68 0.27
C SER A 121 3.55 12.97 0.14
N GLU A 122 3.35 13.96 1.03
CA GLU A 122 4.11 15.20 0.97
C GLU A 122 5.53 14.97 1.50
N MET A 123 6.52 15.24 0.65
CA MET A 123 7.94 15.13 1.00
C MET A 123 8.48 16.44 1.56
N VAL A 124 9.41 16.33 2.51
CA VAL A 124 10.15 17.49 3.06
C VAL A 124 10.93 18.17 1.93
N GLY A 125 10.79 19.49 1.80
CA GLY A 125 11.45 20.25 0.72
C GLY A 125 12.97 20.10 0.67
N GLY A 126 13.62 19.94 1.83
CA GLY A 126 15.04 19.63 1.93
C GLY A 126 15.43 18.29 1.29
N THR A 127 14.57 17.27 1.38
CA THR A 127 14.78 15.99 0.70
C THR A 127 14.77 16.18 -0.81
N LEU A 128 13.77 16.90 -1.33
CA LEU A 128 13.65 17.13 -2.78
C LEU A 128 14.88 17.86 -3.33
N ALA A 129 15.36 18.89 -2.64
CA ALA A 129 16.58 19.60 -3.02
C ALA A 129 17.84 18.72 -2.92
N GLY A 130 17.93 17.86 -1.90
CA GLY A 130 19.08 16.99 -1.65
C GLY A 130 19.23 15.82 -2.63
N TYR A 131 18.12 15.21 -3.02
CA TYR A 131 18.07 13.92 -3.70
C TYR A 131 17.49 13.98 -5.13
N SER A 132 17.18 15.16 -5.67
CA SER A 132 16.75 15.29 -7.06
C SER A 132 17.84 14.77 -8.01
N PHE A 133 17.51 13.78 -8.85
CA PHE A 133 18.45 13.24 -9.81
C PHE A 133 18.40 14.06 -11.12
N PRO A 134 19.54 14.39 -11.77
CA PRO A 134 20.91 14.04 -11.39
C PRO A 134 21.64 15.10 -10.56
N ASP A 135 21.08 16.30 -10.39
CA ASP A 135 21.83 17.48 -9.94
C ASP A 135 21.88 17.68 -8.41
N GLY A 136 21.10 16.91 -7.65
CA GLY A 136 21.04 16.97 -6.20
C GLY A 136 22.40 16.67 -5.56
N PRO A 137 22.77 17.32 -4.42
CA PRO A 137 24.05 17.13 -3.74
C PRO A 137 24.44 15.68 -3.40
N VAL A 138 23.48 14.77 -3.33
CA VAL A 138 23.73 13.33 -3.10
C VAL A 138 24.29 12.64 -4.36
N TRP A 139 23.85 13.08 -5.55
CA TRP A 139 24.19 12.47 -6.84
C TRP A 139 25.36 13.16 -7.55
N ALA A 140 25.50 14.48 -7.40
CA ALA A 140 26.53 15.28 -8.06
C ALA A 140 27.97 15.08 -7.51
N ARG A 141 28.22 13.97 -6.80
CA ARG A 141 29.52 13.61 -6.22
C ARG A 141 30.40 12.84 -7.19
#